data_AF-A0A6F8ZKT3-F1
#
_entry.id   AF-A0A6F8ZKT3-F1
#
_cell.length_a   1.000
_cell.length_b   1.000
_cell.length_c   1.000
_cell.angle_alpha   90.00
_cell.angle_beta   90.00
_cell.angle_gamma   90.00
#
_symmetry.space_group_name_H-M   'P 1'
#
loop_
_entity.id
_entity.type
_entity.pdbx_description
1 polymer ?
#
loop_
_entity_poly.entity_id
_entity_poly.type
_entity_poly.pdbx_seq_one_letter_code
_entity_poly.pdbx_strand_id
1 'polypeptide(L)'
;MAPVAAAARVRIYRIRARYQGRRLPWRVMEVRGDMSVAAFDRYLRTVFLYERPGRRSAFLREEAALYTLDPAGPEPAATVADLFRDPPDRLAWVFDLEHPEHHRLMLTAVHLPERTRTYPAVVRQNAPEYRTCACGVTPATWFCDTCGREQGMLVPLCDDCRRRDHAGHEVSRIVY
;
A
#
# COMPACT_ATOMS: atom_id res chain seq x y z
N MET A 1 -35.31 -26.75 -20.04
CA MET A 1 -34.77 -25.59 -19.28
C MET A 1 -33.33 -25.89 -18.94
N ALA A 2 -32.38 -25.21 -19.59
CA ALA A 2 -30.96 -25.30 -19.24
C ALA A 2 -30.71 -24.60 -17.89
N PRO A 3 -29.73 -25.03 -17.08
CA PRO A 3 -29.39 -24.32 -15.86
C PRO A 3 -28.83 -22.95 -16.24
N VAL A 4 -29.40 -21.90 -15.67
CA VAL A 4 -28.77 -20.56 -15.66
C VAL A 4 -27.44 -20.74 -14.95
N ALA A 5 -26.34 -20.76 -15.71
CA ALA A 5 -25.00 -20.71 -15.18
C ALA A 5 -24.95 -19.54 -14.19
N ALA A 6 -24.75 -19.86 -12.91
CA ALA A 6 -24.62 -18.86 -11.87
C ALA A 6 -23.43 -17.98 -12.25
N ALA A 7 -23.68 -16.79 -12.81
CA ALA A 7 -22.67 -15.78 -13.01
C ALA A 7 -21.93 -15.65 -11.68
N ALA A 8 -20.64 -16.00 -11.66
CA ALA A 8 -19.84 -16.01 -10.46
C ALA A 8 -19.98 -14.63 -9.81
N ARG A 9 -20.69 -14.56 -8.69
CA ARG A 9 -20.92 -13.30 -8.00
C ARG A 9 -19.55 -12.76 -7.62
N VAL A 10 -19.20 -11.59 -8.16
CA VAL A 10 -17.97 -10.86 -7.82
C VAL A 10 -17.80 -10.90 -6.31
N ARG A 11 -16.63 -11.34 -5.84
CA ARG A 11 -16.30 -11.42 -4.41
C ARG A 11 -15.48 -10.20 -4.01
N ILE A 12 -15.63 -9.77 -2.76
CA ILE A 12 -14.85 -8.69 -2.16
C ILE A 12 -13.85 -9.29 -1.19
N TYR A 13 -12.59 -8.92 -1.36
CA TYR A 13 -11.45 -9.35 -0.57
C TYR A 13 -11.12 -8.25 0.44
N ARG A 14 -11.25 -8.57 1.72
CA ARG A 14 -10.88 -7.66 2.82
C ARG A 14 -9.44 -7.90 3.23
N ILE A 15 -8.56 -6.96 2.88
CA ILE A 15 -7.11 -7.09 3.01
C ILE A 15 -6.60 -6.06 4.00
N ARG A 16 -5.88 -6.51 5.02
CA ARG A 16 -5.08 -5.63 5.88
C ARG A 16 -3.68 -5.49 5.30
N ALA A 17 -3.31 -4.29 4.88
CA ALA A 17 -1.96 -3.93 4.45
C ALA A 17 -1.25 -3.18 5.58
N ARG A 18 0.01 -3.54 5.86
CA ARG A 18 0.84 -2.89 6.88
C ARG A 18 2.24 -2.69 6.35
N TYR A 19 2.76 -1.48 6.41
CA TYR A 19 4.17 -1.19 6.12
C TYR A 19 5.08 -1.77 7.21
N GLN A 20 6.22 -2.30 6.81
CA GLN A 20 7.21 -2.94 7.69
C GLN A 20 8.38 -2.02 8.09
N GLY A 21 8.22 -0.70 7.99
CA GLY A 21 9.19 0.26 8.52
C GLY A 21 8.75 0.92 9.84
N ARG A 22 9.55 1.87 10.32
CA ARG A 22 9.41 2.51 11.64
C ARG A 22 8.08 3.24 11.87
N ARG A 23 7.41 3.65 10.78
CA ARG A 23 6.18 4.48 10.82
C ARG A 23 4.90 3.66 10.94
N LEU A 24 5.00 2.34 10.75
CA LEU A 24 3.93 1.33 10.86
C LEU A 24 2.52 1.74 10.37
N PRO A 25 2.33 2.52 9.29
CA PRO A 25 0.99 2.75 8.76
C PRO A 25 0.35 1.43 8.36
N TRP A 26 -0.97 1.36 8.57
CA TRP A 26 -1.76 0.23 8.10
C TRP A 26 -3.11 0.68 7.55
N ARG A 27 -3.61 -0.12 6.61
CA ARG A 27 -4.91 0.03 5.97
C ARG A 27 -5.64 -1.30 6.03
N VAL A 28 -6.95 -1.25 6.20
CA VAL A 28 -7.86 -2.35 5.85
C VAL A 28 -8.61 -1.86 4.63
N MET A 29 -8.48 -2.61 3.55
CA MET A 29 -9.08 -2.30 2.26
C MET A 29 -10.05 -3.39 1.87
N GLU A 30 -11.05 -3.01 1.09
CA GLU A 30 -11.93 -3.92 0.39
C GLU A 30 -11.76 -3.71 -1.10
N VAL A 31 -11.37 -4.77 -1.80
CA VAL A 31 -11.13 -4.76 -3.24
C VAL A 31 -11.90 -5.89 -3.90
N ARG A 32 -12.24 -5.74 -5.18
CA ARG A 32 -12.91 -6.82 -5.91
C ARG A 32 -11.91 -7.91 -6.26
N GLY A 33 -12.32 -9.18 -6.17
CA GLY A 33 -11.48 -10.31 -6.54
C GLY A 33 -11.10 -10.33 -8.02
N ASP A 34 -11.94 -9.77 -8.88
CA ASP A 34 -11.72 -9.65 -10.33
C ASP A 34 -10.91 -8.39 -10.73
N MET A 35 -10.48 -7.58 -9.76
CA MET A 35 -9.54 -6.50 -10.01
C MET A 35 -8.21 -7.09 -10.48
N SER A 36 -7.60 -6.53 -11.54
CA SER A 36 -6.28 -7.00 -11.99
C SER A 36 -5.20 -6.74 -10.94
N VAL A 37 -4.17 -7.59 -10.92
CA VAL A 37 -3.01 -7.42 -10.03
C VAL A 37 -2.35 -6.06 -10.24
N ALA A 38 -2.27 -5.57 -11.49
CA ALA A 38 -1.75 -4.25 -11.80
C ALA A 38 -2.62 -3.10 -11.27
N ALA A 39 -3.95 -3.22 -11.36
CA ALA A 39 -4.87 -2.25 -10.77
C ALA A 39 -4.77 -2.25 -9.24
N PHE A 40 -4.61 -3.42 -8.62
CA PHE A 40 -4.41 -3.53 -7.18
C PHE A 40 -3.08 -2.89 -6.73
N ASP A 41 -1.99 -3.10 -7.47
CA ASP A 41 -0.71 -2.43 -7.22
C ASP A 41 -0.82 -0.90 -7.29
N ARG A 42 -1.46 -0.36 -8.35
CA ARG A 42 -1.72 1.09 -8.45
C ARG A 42 -2.55 1.61 -7.28
N TYR A 43 -3.54 0.84 -6.85
CA TYR A 43 -4.35 1.20 -5.69
C TYR A 43 -3.52 1.21 -4.40
N LEU A 44 -2.64 0.21 -4.19
CA LEU A 44 -1.71 0.18 -3.05
C LEU A 44 -0.80 1.41 -3.03
N ARG A 45 -0.20 1.77 -4.17
CA ARG A 45 0.60 3.00 -4.32
C ARG A 45 -0.20 4.24 -3.92
N THR A 46 -1.47 4.31 -4.32
CA THR A 46 -2.35 5.43 -4.00
C THR A 46 -2.64 5.52 -2.50
N VAL A 47 -3.03 4.42 -1.85
CA VAL A 47 -3.40 4.45 -0.42
C VAL A 47 -2.21 4.66 0.53
N PHE A 48 -0.99 4.35 0.05
CA PHE A 48 0.27 4.62 0.74
C PHE A 48 0.98 5.90 0.26
N LEU A 49 0.36 6.68 -0.63
CA LEU A 49 0.88 7.96 -1.16
C LEU A 49 2.28 7.84 -1.81
N TYR A 50 2.52 6.76 -2.54
CA TYR A 50 3.74 6.57 -3.31
C TYR A 50 3.68 7.26 -4.67
N GLU A 51 4.23 8.47 -4.72
CA GLU A 51 4.25 9.35 -5.91
C GLU A 51 5.51 9.18 -6.77
N ARG A 52 6.08 7.97 -6.85
CA ARG A 52 7.31 7.70 -7.63
C ARG A 52 6.98 6.94 -8.93
N PRO A 53 6.84 7.62 -10.08
CA PRO A 53 6.56 6.96 -11.35
C PRO A 53 7.74 6.05 -11.78
N GLY A 54 7.44 5.02 -12.58
CA GLY A 54 8.45 4.10 -13.13
C GLY A 54 9.04 3.10 -12.14
N ARG A 55 8.69 3.18 -10.84
CA ARG A 55 9.19 2.23 -9.83
C ARG A 55 8.54 0.87 -9.98
N ARG A 56 9.35 -0.20 -10.01
CA ARG A 56 8.86 -1.58 -10.04
C ARG A 56 8.37 -2.02 -8.67
N SER A 57 7.46 -2.97 -8.65
CA SER A 57 6.95 -3.60 -7.42
C SER A 57 6.80 -5.10 -7.60
N ALA A 58 6.67 -5.83 -6.49
CA ALA A 58 6.46 -7.27 -6.52
C ALA A 58 5.49 -7.74 -5.43
N PHE A 59 4.71 -8.77 -5.75
CA PHE A 59 3.96 -9.57 -4.79
C PHE A 59 4.72 -10.85 -4.52
N LEU A 60 5.06 -11.10 -3.25
CA LEU A 60 5.88 -12.24 -2.84
C LEU A 60 5.11 -13.16 -1.89
N ARG A 61 5.33 -14.46 -2.00
CA ARG A 61 4.88 -15.46 -1.04
C ARG A 61 6.10 -16.26 -0.60
N GLU A 62 6.38 -16.30 0.70
CA GLU A 62 7.54 -17.02 1.23
C GLU A 62 8.83 -16.63 0.47
N GLU A 63 9.00 -15.32 0.24
CA GLU A 63 10.13 -14.71 -0.50
C GLU A 63 10.17 -15.00 -2.01
N ALA A 64 9.38 -15.94 -2.52
CA ALA A 64 9.23 -16.19 -3.95
C ALA A 64 8.29 -15.16 -4.60
N ALA A 65 8.72 -14.57 -5.71
CA ALA A 65 7.89 -13.64 -6.48
C ALA A 65 6.74 -14.39 -7.17
N LEU A 66 5.50 -14.03 -6.83
CA LEU A 66 4.31 -14.46 -7.57
C LEU A 66 4.16 -13.62 -8.84
N TYR A 67 4.31 -12.31 -8.69
CA TYR A 67 4.22 -11.35 -9.79
C TYR A 67 5.19 -10.20 -9.54
N THR A 68 5.91 -9.81 -10.59
CA THR A 68 6.70 -8.58 -10.64
C THR A 68 6.04 -7.64 -11.62
N LEU A 69 5.87 -6.39 -11.23
CA LEU A 69 5.17 -5.36 -11.99
C LEU A 69 6.14 -4.27 -12.38
N ASP A 70 6.22 -4.04 -13.68
CA ASP A 70 6.89 -2.89 -14.26
C ASP A 70 5.82 -1.93 -14.77
N PRO A 71 5.79 -0.66 -14.31
CA PRO A 71 4.84 0.34 -14.82
C PRO A 71 4.87 0.54 -16.33
N ALA A 72 6.00 0.27 -17.00
CA ALA A 72 6.14 0.34 -18.45
C ALA A 72 6.06 -1.03 -19.13
N GLY A 73 5.93 -2.11 -18.35
CA GLY A 73 5.89 -3.49 -18.84
C GLY A 73 4.46 -3.99 -19.11
N PRO A 74 4.35 -5.22 -19.63
CA PRO A 74 3.06 -5.87 -19.83
C PRO A 74 2.38 -6.14 -18.48
N GLU A 75 1.05 -5.95 -18.43
CA GLU A 75 0.27 -6.31 -17.25
C GLU A 75 0.06 -7.84 -17.19
N PRO A 76 0.26 -8.48 -16.03
CA PRO A 76 -0.07 -9.89 -15.88
C PRO A 76 -1.58 -10.10 -16.04
N ALA A 77 -1.96 -11.18 -16.74
CA ALA A 77 -3.35 -11.62 -16.86
C ALA A 77 -3.84 -12.32 -15.57
N ALA A 78 -3.59 -11.70 -14.42
CA ALA A 78 -3.93 -12.20 -13.10
C ALA A 78 -4.77 -11.17 -12.34
N THR A 79 -5.57 -11.66 -11.41
CA THR A 79 -6.49 -10.90 -10.58
C THR A 79 -6.14 -10.97 -9.10
N VAL A 80 -6.81 -10.17 -8.27
CA VAL A 80 -6.65 -10.25 -6.81
C VAL A 80 -7.02 -11.63 -6.28
N ALA A 81 -8.00 -12.31 -6.89
CA ALA A 81 -8.38 -13.67 -6.52
C ALA A 81 -7.23 -14.67 -6.73
N ASP A 82 -6.34 -14.44 -7.71
CA ASP A 82 -5.19 -15.30 -7.98
C ASP A 82 -4.02 -15.07 -7.00
N LEU A 83 -3.98 -13.91 -6.32
CA LEU A 83 -2.93 -13.58 -5.35
C LEU A 83 -3.09 -14.34 -4.03
N PHE A 84 -4.32 -14.61 -3.63
CA PHE A 84 -4.66 -15.17 -2.31
C PHE A 84 -5.33 -16.53 -2.44
N ARG A 85 -5.09 -17.41 -1.46
CA ARG A 85 -5.73 -18.73 -1.35
C ARG A 85 -7.07 -18.61 -0.61
N ASP A 86 -7.06 -18.81 0.70
CA ASP A 86 -8.22 -18.68 1.57
C ASP A 86 -7.88 -17.86 2.82
N PRO A 87 -8.82 -17.07 3.37
CA PRO A 87 -8.60 -16.40 4.65
C PRO A 87 -8.37 -17.41 5.79
N PRO A 88 -7.37 -17.19 6.67
CA PRO A 88 -6.36 -16.15 6.60
C PRO A 88 -5.22 -16.52 5.64
N ASP A 89 -4.86 -15.59 4.74
CA ASP A 89 -3.69 -15.74 3.87
C ASP A 89 -2.78 -14.53 3.99
N ARG A 90 -1.49 -14.72 3.70
CA ARG A 90 -0.46 -13.70 3.86
C ARG A 90 0.46 -13.69 2.65
N LEU A 91 0.77 -12.48 2.19
CA LEU A 91 1.78 -12.25 1.17
C LEU A 91 2.47 -10.90 1.44
N ALA A 92 3.64 -10.69 0.85
CA ALA A 92 4.32 -9.41 0.88
C ALA A 92 4.03 -8.64 -0.40
N TRP A 93 3.93 -7.33 -0.27
CA TRP A 93 4.02 -6.40 -1.39
C TRP A 93 5.22 -5.51 -1.17
N VAL A 94 6.13 -5.48 -2.13
CA VAL A 94 7.35 -4.69 -2.08
C VAL A 94 7.26 -3.62 -3.15
N PHE A 95 7.31 -2.36 -2.74
CA PHE A 95 7.34 -1.21 -3.64
C PHE A 95 8.77 -0.70 -3.79
N ASP A 96 9.12 -0.15 -4.97
CA ASP A 96 10.46 0.36 -5.30
C ASP A 96 11.53 -0.72 -5.11
N LEU A 97 11.62 -1.67 -6.04
CA LEU A 97 12.58 -2.78 -5.93
C LEU A 97 14.05 -2.30 -5.90
N GLU A 98 14.33 -1.07 -6.32
CA GLU A 98 15.63 -0.43 -6.19
C GLU A 98 15.89 0.08 -4.75
N HIS A 99 14.86 0.54 -4.04
CA HIS A 99 14.91 0.93 -2.63
C HIS A 99 13.72 0.33 -1.84
N PRO A 100 13.79 -0.98 -1.50
CA PRO A 100 12.62 -1.76 -1.12
C PRO A 100 11.80 -1.23 0.06
N GLU A 101 10.53 -0.96 -0.20
CA GLU A 101 9.50 -0.63 0.80
C GLU A 101 8.58 -1.83 1.03
N HIS A 102 8.86 -2.57 2.11
CA HIS A 102 8.17 -3.82 2.41
C HIS A 102 6.82 -3.60 3.09
N HIS A 103 5.80 -4.26 2.58
CA HIS A 103 4.48 -4.31 3.16
C HIS A 103 4.04 -5.76 3.36
N ARG A 104 3.36 -6.00 4.47
CA ARG A 104 2.67 -7.25 4.73
C ARG A 104 1.20 -7.07 4.39
N LEU A 105 0.71 -7.89 3.47
CA LEU A 105 -0.69 -8.01 3.12
C LEU A 105 -1.27 -9.26 3.79
N MET A 106 -2.43 -9.10 4.43
CA MET A 106 -3.15 -10.18 5.09
C MET A 106 -4.59 -10.19 4.62
N LEU A 107 -5.00 -11.25 3.93
CA LEU A 107 -6.40 -11.49 3.64
C LEU A 107 -7.11 -11.90 4.92
N THR A 108 -8.16 -11.16 5.27
CA THR A 108 -8.91 -11.35 6.53
C THR A 108 -10.30 -11.91 6.32
N ALA A 109 -10.92 -11.66 5.17
CA ALA A 109 -12.22 -12.19 4.81
C ALA A 109 -12.45 -12.09 3.29
N VAL A 110 -13.32 -12.96 2.77
CA VAL A 110 -13.90 -12.86 1.43
C VAL A 110 -15.43 -12.86 1.59
N HIS A 111 -16.11 -11.88 1.01
CA HIS A 111 -17.56 -11.73 1.15
C HIS A 111 -18.23 -11.25 -0.15
N LEU A 112 -19.57 -11.17 -0.14
CA LEU A 112 -20.31 -10.57 -1.25
C LEU A 112 -20.23 -9.03 -1.18
N PRO A 113 -20.31 -8.33 -2.31
CA PRO A 113 -20.34 -6.88 -2.35
C PRO A 113 -21.59 -6.35 -1.65
N GLU A 114 -21.40 -5.26 -0.92
CA GLU A 114 -22.51 -4.48 -0.38
C GLU A 114 -23.13 -3.66 -1.52
N ARG A 115 -24.47 -3.61 -1.58
CA ARG A 115 -25.20 -3.00 -2.71
C ARG A 115 -24.89 -1.51 -2.91
N THR A 116 -24.56 -0.81 -1.84
CA THR A 116 -24.38 0.65 -1.83
C THR A 116 -22.92 1.10 -1.81
N ARG A 117 -21.97 0.17 -1.82
CA ARG A 117 -20.54 0.48 -1.69
C ARG A 117 -19.82 0.39 -3.04
N THR A 118 -19.01 1.40 -3.33
CA THR A 118 -18.06 1.39 -4.45
C THR A 118 -16.73 0.79 -4.00
N TYR A 119 -16.10 0.01 -4.88
CA TYR A 119 -14.81 -0.64 -4.64
C TYR A 119 -13.80 -0.20 -5.70
N PRO A 120 -12.50 -0.09 -5.36
CA PRO A 120 -11.89 -0.39 -4.07
C PRO A 120 -12.14 0.70 -3.01
N ALA A 121 -12.07 0.34 -1.72
CA ALA A 121 -12.25 1.29 -0.63
C ALA A 121 -11.33 0.98 0.56
N VAL A 122 -10.84 2.01 1.24
CA VAL A 122 -10.24 1.89 2.58
C VAL A 122 -11.37 1.91 3.61
N VAL A 123 -11.52 0.84 4.38
CA VAL A 123 -12.58 0.70 5.39
C VAL A 123 -12.10 0.94 6.81
N ARG A 124 -10.78 0.91 7.03
CA ARG A 124 -10.15 1.26 8.31
C ARG A 124 -8.68 1.61 8.09
N GLN A 125 -8.12 2.48 8.92
CA GLN A 125 -6.69 2.81 8.91
C GLN A 125 -6.21 3.17 10.32
N ASN A 126 -4.90 3.32 10.53
CA ASN A 126 -4.39 3.82 11.80
C ASN A 126 -4.84 5.26 12.05
N ALA A 127 -4.99 5.62 13.33
CA ALA A 127 -5.26 6.99 13.70
C ALA A 127 -4.06 7.89 13.34
N PRO A 128 -4.28 9.16 12.95
CA PRO A 128 -3.21 10.11 12.79
C PRO A 128 -2.43 10.34 14.10
N GLU A 129 -1.13 10.10 14.08
CA GLU A 129 -0.21 10.53 15.14
C GLU A 129 0.45 11.84 14.72
N TYR A 130 -0.21 12.97 14.98
CA TYR A 130 0.36 14.29 14.66
C TYR A 130 1.66 14.50 15.44
N ARG A 131 2.74 14.77 14.71
CA ARG A 131 4.05 15.09 15.28
C ARG A 131 4.36 16.54 14.96
N THR A 132 5.00 17.23 15.89
CA THR A 132 5.54 18.56 15.63
C THR A 132 6.79 18.44 14.77
N CYS A 133 6.99 19.37 13.84
CA CYS A 133 8.26 19.49 13.12
C CYS A 133 9.43 19.65 14.09
N ALA A 134 10.63 19.26 13.68
CA ALA A 134 11.87 19.54 14.42
C ALA A 134 12.08 21.02 14.80
N CYS A 135 11.45 21.98 14.08
CA CYS A 135 11.48 23.39 14.42
C CYS A 135 10.56 23.79 15.60
N GLY A 136 9.62 22.92 16.00
CA GLY A 136 8.70 23.14 17.11
C GLY A 136 7.47 24.02 16.81
N VAL A 137 7.38 24.63 15.62
CA VAL A 137 6.37 25.67 15.33
C VAL A 137 5.09 25.12 14.70
N THR A 138 5.21 24.16 13.77
CA THR A 138 4.09 23.68 12.97
C THR A 138 3.96 22.15 13.00
N PRO A 139 2.77 21.61 12.71
CA PRO A 139 2.60 20.19 12.47
C PRO A 139 3.54 19.71 11.36
N ALA A 140 4.16 18.56 11.56
CA ALA A 140 4.94 17.90 10.53
C ALA A 140 4.02 17.25 9.51
N THR A 141 4.38 17.41 8.23
CA THR A 141 3.70 16.79 7.09
C THR A 141 4.61 15.80 6.38
N TRP A 142 5.88 15.78 6.73
CA TRP A 142 6.93 14.94 6.16
C TRP A 142 7.76 14.30 7.26
N PHE A 143 8.53 13.30 6.86
CA PHE A 143 9.70 12.86 7.59
C PHE A 143 10.92 12.88 6.67
N CYS A 144 12.09 13.20 7.23
CA CYS A 144 13.35 13.04 6.55
C CYS A 144 13.86 11.61 6.70
N ASP A 145 13.94 10.88 5.60
CA ASP A 145 14.47 9.52 5.56
C ASP A 145 16.00 9.51 5.63
N THR A 146 16.66 10.50 5.01
CA THR A 146 18.12 10.69 5.13
C THR A 146 18.55 10.91 6.58
N CYS A 147 18.06 11.97 7.23
CA CYS A 147 18.41 12.24 8.63
C CYS A 147 17.93 11.14 9.58
N GLY A 148 16.78 10.52 9.28
CA GLY A 148 16.29 9.42 10.09
C GLY A 148 17.16 8.17 10.04
N ARG A 149 17.81 7.91 8.90
CA ARG A 149 18.84 6.86 8.77
C ARG A 149 20.10 7.23 9.55
N GLU A 150 20.59 8.45 9.40
CA GLU A 150 21.82 8.93 10.06
C GLU A 150 21.69 8.96 11.59
N GLN A 151 20.55 9.43 12.10
CA GLN A 151 20.32 9.64 13.54
C GLN A 151 19.67 8.44 14.22
N GLY A 152 19.23 7.44 13.46
CA GLY A 152 18.52 6.29 14.01
C GLY A 152 17.19 6.63 14.69
N MET A 153 16.56 7.75 14.36
CA MET A 153 15.27 8.19 14.91
C MET A 153 14.37 8.82 13.84
N LEU A 154 13.07 8.95 14.08
CA LEU A 154 12.19 9.64 13.14
C LEU A 154 12.43 11.15 13.23
N VAL A 155 12.71 11.79 12.09
CA VAL A 155 12.91 13.24 11.98
C VAL A 155 11.71 13.86 11.27
N PRO A 156 10.67 14.31 12.01
CA PRO A 156 9.48 14.93 11.44
C PRO A 156 9.77 16.37 10.96
N LEU A 157 9.27 16.70 9.76
CA LEU A 157 9.49 18.00 9.10
C LEU A 157 8.17 18.63 8.63
N CYS A 158 8.08 19.95 8.66
CA CYS A 158 7.11 20.74 7.92
C CYS A 158 7.63 21.07 6.51
N ASP A 159 6.78 21.63 5.65
CA ASP A 159 7.17 22.00 4.29
C ASP A 159 8.31 23.04 4.24
N ASP A 160 8.36 23.97 5.19
CA ASP A 160 9.41 24.98 5.24
C ASP A 160 10.77 24.38 5.58
N CYS A 161 10.86 23.56 6.63
CA CYS A 161 12.09 22.85 6.98
C CYS A 161 12.52 21.89 5.86
N ARG A 162 11.56 21.22 5.20
CA ARG A 162 11.84 20.37 4.03
C ARG A 162 12.54 21.14 2.92
N ARG A 163 12.08 22.36 2.61
CA ARG A 163 12.62 23.17 1.51
C ARG A 163 13.89 23.92 1.86
N ARG A 164 14.05 24.36 3.12
CA ARG A 164 15.17 25.19 3.54
C ARG A 164 16.40 24.37 3.91
N ASP A 165 16.22 23.40 4.81
CA ASP A 165 17.32 22.71 5.47
C ASP A 165 17.50 21.27 4.94
N HIS A 166 16.54 20.76 4.17
CA HIS A 166 16.48 19.37 3.71
C HIS A 166 16.17 19.21 2.21
N ALA A 167 16.44 20.24 1.39
CA ALA A 167 16.08 20.25 -0.04
C ALA A 167 16.69 19.11 -0.86
N GLY A 168 17.85 18.59 -0.44
CA GLY A 168 18.54 17.46 -1.07
C GLY A 168 18.36 16.11 -0.37
N HIS A 169 17.52 16.04 0.66
CA HIS A 169 17.32 14.79 1.42
C HIS A 169 16.16 13.99 0.86
N GLU A 170 16.25 12.66 0.99
CA GLU A 170 15.11 11.78 0.76
C GLU A 170 14.09 12.03 1.88
N VAL A 171 12.86 12.32 1.47
CA VAL A 171 11.76 12.64 2.36
C VAL A 171 10.52 11.88 1.93
N SER A 172 9.76 11.42 2.91
CA SER A 172 8.49 10.74 2.69
C SER A 172 7.39 11.48 3.45
N ARG A 173 6.23 11.58 2.82
CA ARG A 173 5.07 12.22 3.43
C ARG A 173 4.62 11.42 4.65
N ILE A 174 4.08 12.08 5.66
CA ILE A 174 3.43 11.34 6.76
C ILE A 174 2.10 10.80 6.24
N VAL A 175 1.95 9.47 6.32
CA VAL A 175 0.79 8.73 5.82
C VAL A 175 0.05 8.14 7.03
N TYR A 176 -1.25 8.46 7.17
CA TYR A 176 -2.13 7.96 8.24
C TYR A 176 -3.38 7.32 7.69
#